data_AF-A0A382HIM3-F1
#
_entry.id   AF-A0A382HIM3-F1
#
_cell.length_a   1.000
_cell.length_b   1.000
_cell.length_c   1.000
_cell.angle_alpha   90.00
_cell.angle_beta   90.00
_cell.angle_gamma   90.00
#
_symmetry.space_group_name_H-M   'P 1'
#
loop_
_entity.id
_entity.type
_entity.pdbx_description
1 polymer ?
#
loop_
_entity_poly.entity_id
_entity_poly.type
_entity_poly.pdbx_seq_one_letter_code
_entity_poly.pdbx_strand_id
1 'polypeptide(L)'
;PLLDEEIIQKLVEFNSESVWTSFLVSKEFLNSLGLKSNLLVKYDSAECVYTGISIINADKIKNLNLVNEDYVILNDKRIAFNLNTNEDFELLNSS
;
A
#
# COMPACT_ATOMS: atom_id res chain seq x y z
N PRO A 1 -8.73 3.37 9.35
CA PRO A 1 -8.68 3.38 7.87
C PRO A 1 -9.66 4.41 7.29
N LEU A 2 -9.16 5.36 6.50
CA LEU A 2 -9.98 6.35 5.76
C LEU A 2 -10.46 5.79 4.40
N LEU A 3 -10.61 4.47 4.30
CA LEU A 3 -10.97 3.78 3.07
C LEU A 3 -12.50 3.88 2.87
N ASP A 4 -12.94 4.88 2.13
CA ASP A 4 -14.31 5.06 1.68
C ASP A 4 -14.60 4.34 0.34
N GLU A 5 -15.86 4.35 -0.08
CA GLU A 5 -16.28 3.72 -1.34
C GLU A 5 -15.53 4.28 -2.55
N GLU A 6 -15.29 5.60 -2.57
CA GLU A 6 -14.65 6.29 -3.70
C GLU A 6 -13.19 5.84 -3.86
N ILE A 7 -12.42 5.75 -2.76
CA ILE A 7 -11.04 5.28 -2.83
C ILE A 7 -10.97 3.79 -3.14
N ILE A 8 -11.91 2.98 -2.65
CA ILE A 8 -11.97 1.55 -3.01
C ILE A 8 -12.21 1.38 -4.51
N GLN A 9 -13.16 2.12 -5.10
CA GLN A 9 -13.41 2.08 -6.54
C GLN A 9 -12.15 2.46 -7.34
N LYS A 10 -11.46 3.54 -6.93
CA LYS A 10 -10.17 3.93 -7.52
C LYS A 10 -9.13 2.82 -7.44
N LEU A 11 -8.97 2.16 -6.30
CA LEU A 11 -8.00 1.07 -6.14
C LEU A 11 -8.33 -0.11 -7.07
N VAL A 12 -9.61 -0.45 -7.21
CA VAL A 12 -10.06 -1.55 -8.09
C VAL A 12 -9.79 -1.26 -9.57
N GLU A 13 -9.87 0.00 -10.02
CA GLU A 13 -9.53 0.38 -11.40
C GLU A 13 -8.08 0.05 -11.77
N PHE A 14 -7.14 0.11 -10.81
CA PHE A 14 -5.73 -0.23 -11.02
C PHE A 14 -5.43 -1.74 -11.03
N ASN A 15 -6.39 -2.60 -10.62
CA ASN A 15 -6.16 -4.04 -10.42
C ASN A 15 -6.49 -4.91 -11.65
N SER A 16 -6.69 -4.34 -12.84
CA SER A 16 -7.27 -5.09 -13.95
C SER A 16 -6.38 -6.26 -14.44
N GLU A 17 -5.05 -6.14 -14.40
CA GLU A 17 -4.16 -7.13 -15.05
C GLU A 17 -3.29 -7.97 -14.10
N SER A 18 -2.91 -7.47 -12.94
CA SER A 18 -2.02 -8.17 -12.00
C SER A 18 -2.74 -9.24 -11.16
N VAL A 19 -1.96 -10.15 -10.56
CA VAL A 19 -2.44 -11.12 -9.56
C VAL A 19 -2.43 -10.51 -8.17
N TRP A 20 -1.37 -9.75 -7.87
CA TRP A 20 -1.20 -9.02 -6.62
C TRP A 20 -0.73 -7.62 -6.97
N THR A 21 -1.51 -6.60 -6.57
CA THR A 21 -1.14 -5.19 -6.68
C THR A 21 -1.04 -4.57 -5.30
N SER A 22 0.14 -4.09 -4.94
CA SER A 22 0.37 -3.33 -3.70
C SER A 22 0.42 -1.84 -3.98
N PHE A 23 -0.23 -1.06 -3.11
CA PHE A 23 -0.29 0.38 -3.24
C PHE A 23 0.78 1.04 -2.39
N LEU A 24 1.61 1.85 -3.05
CA LEU A 24 2.68 2.61 -2.43
C LEU A 24 2.31 4.09 -2.40
N VAL A 25 2.90 4.83 -1.47
CA VAL A 25 2.90 6.31 -1.51
C VAL A 25 4.34 6.79 -1.61
N SER A 26 4.57 7.88 -2.34
CA SER A 26 5.91 8.44 -2.42
C SER A 26 6.33 9.00 -1.06
N LYS A 27 7.62 8.91 -0.74
CA LYS A 27 8.18 9.47 0.48
C LYS A 27 7.99 10.99 0.54
N GLU A 28 8.08 11.66 -0.61
CA GLU A 28 7.82 13.11 -0.72
C GLU A 28 6.39 13.45 -0.30
N PHE A 29 5.39 12.74 -0.84
CA PHE A 29 4.00 12.94 -0.47
C PHE A 29 3.77 12.63 1.01
N LEU A 30 4.34 11.55 1.51
CA LEU A 30 4.24 11.20 2.92
C LEU A 30 4.78 12.30 3.84
N ASN A 31 5.97 12.82 3.54
CA ASN A 31 6.59 13.89 4.30
C ASN A 31 5.76 15.18 4.24
N SER A 32 5.11 15.48 3.11
CA SER A 32 4.22 16.64 2.97
C SER A 32 2.99 16.56 3.88
N LEU A 33 2.60 15.34 4.27
CA LEU A 33 1.53 15.09 5.25
C LEU A 33 2.04 15.07 6.70
N GLY A 34 3.35 15.25 6.92
CA GLY A 34 3.97 15.18 8.25
C GLY A 34 4.10 13.76 8.82
N LEU A 35 3.84 12.74 7.99
CA LEU A 35 3.92 11.34 8.38
C LEU A 35 5.34 10.79 8.16
N LYS A 36 5.70 9.75 8.92
CA LYS A 36 7.00 9.06 8.79
C LYS A 36 6.77 7.56 8.72
N SER A 37 7.59 6.89 7.92
CA SER A 37 7.66 5.44 7.89
C SER A 37 9.11 4.99 7.76
N ASN A 38 9.45 3.92 8.46
CA ASN A 38 10.76 3.29 8.41
C ASN A 38 10.83 2.20 7.31
N LEU A 39 9.71 1.87 6.67
CA LEU A 39 9.57 0.83 5.65
C LEU A 39 9.67 1.45 4.24
N LEU A 40 10.89 1.82 3.85
CA LEU A 40 11.18 2.39 2.55
C LEU A 40 11.39 1.30 1.48
N VAL A 41 10.84 1.53 0.29
CA VAL A 41 11.05 0.71 -0.91
C VAL A 41 11.47 1.60 -2.07
N LYS A 42 12.40 1.13 -2.90
CA LYS A 42 12.76 1.80 -4.14
C LYS A 42 11.96 1.20 -5.28
N TYR A 43 11.10 2.01 -5.90
CA TYR A 43 10.29 1.62 -7.04
C TYR A 43 10.26 2.76 -8.05
N ASP A 44 10.46 2.44 -9.34
CA ASP A 44 10.50 3.40 -10.44
C ASP A 44 11.38 4.65 -10.18
N SER A 45 12.60 4.43 -9.69
CA SER A 45 13.56 5.48 -9.29
C SER A 45 13.11 6.40 -8.15
N ALA A 46 11.94 6.17 -7.55
CA ALA A 46 11.41 6.91 -6.42
C ALA A 46 11.57 6.14 -5.10
N GLU A 47 11.83 6.86 -4.00
CA GLU A 47 11.65 6.31 -2.65
C GLU A 47 10.16 6.36 -2.29
N CYS A 48 9.61 5.19 -2.01
CA CYS A 48 8.22 4.98 -1.66
C CYS A 48 8.11 4.28 -0.30
N VAL A 49 6.91 4.22 0.25
CA VAL A 49 6.60 3.44 1.44
C VAL A 49 5.40 2.53 1.18
N TYR A 50 5.42 1.36 1.81
CA TYR A 50 4.30 0.42 1.79
C TYR A 50 3.16 0.93 2.64
N THR A 51 1.96 1.03 2.06
CA THR A 51 0.76 1.49 2.75
C THR A 51 0.05 0.39 3.56
N GLY A 52 0.47 -0.87 3.37
CA GLY A 52 -0.21 -2.05 3.89
C GLY A 52 -1.49 -2.43 3.13
N ILE A 53 -1.84 -1.70 2.07
CA ILE A 53 -3.01 -1.98 1.24
C ILE A 53 -2.55 -2.69 -0.04
N SER A 54 -3.16 -3.84 -0.32
CA SER A 54 -3.00 -4.56 -1.57
C SER A 54 -4.33 -5.14 -2.04
N ILE A 55 -4.43 -5.38 -3.34
CA ILE A 55 -5.52 -6.14 -3.94
C ILE A 55 -4.94 -7.42 -4.53
N ILE A 56 -5.59 -8.54 -4.24
CA ILE A 56 -5.23 -9.86 -4.74
C ILE A 56 -6.39 -10.38 -5.60
N ASN A 57 -6.11 -10.67 -6.86
CA ASN A 57 -7.04 -11.33 -7.76
C ASN A 57 -6.96 -12.85 -7.58
N ALA A 58 -7.78 -13.37 -6.67
CA ALA A 58 -7.82 -14.80 -6.34
C ALA A 58 -8.17 -15.69 -7.55
N ASP A 59 -8.96 -15.20 -8.51
CA ASP A 59 -9.33 -15.98 -9.70
C ASP A 59 -8.12 -16.31 -10.59
N LYS A 60 -7.07 -15.49 -10.54
CA LYS A 60 -5.82 -15.73 -11.27
C LYS A 60 -4.86 -16.66 -10.52
N ILE A 61 -5.11 -16.97 -9.25
CA ILE A 61 -4.32 -17.92 -8.46
C ILE A 61 -4.78 -19.35 -8.78
N LYS A 62 -3.99 -20.08 -9.57
CA LYS A 62 -4.34 -21.44 -10.02
C LYS A 62 -3.63 -22.55 -9.26
N ASN A 63 -2.62 -22.23 -8.46
CA ASN A 63 -1.79 -23.18 -7.72
C ASN A 63 -1.07 -22.46 -6.57
N LEU A 64 -0.24 -23.20 -5.82
CA LEU A 64 0.56 -22.69 -4.70
C LEU A 64 1.91 -22.11 -5.14
N ASN A 65 2.07 -21.75 -6.42
CA ASN A 65 3.31 -21.14 -6.88
C ASN A 65 3.40 -19.69 -6.40
N LEU A 66 4.64 -19.17 -6.37
CA LEU A 66 4.88 -17.76 -6.13
C LEU A 66 4.20 -16.91 -7.20
N VAL A 67 3.62 -15.79 -6.78
CA VAL A 67 3.02 -14.78 -7.64
C VAL A 67 3.87 -13.52 -7.61
N ASN A 68 3.93 -12.81 -8.73
CA ASN A 68 4.59 -11.51 -8.77
C ASN A 68 3.72 -10.47 -8.06
N GLU A 69 4.36 -9.65 -7.24
CA GLU A 69 3.77 -8.46 -6.63
C GLU A 69 4.10 -7.25 -7.52
N ASP A 70 3.06 -6.63 -8.06
CA ASP A 70 3.15 -5.38 -8.82
C ASP A 70 2.89 -4.18 -7.88
N TYR A 71 3.50 -3.05 -8.20
CA TYR A 71 3.40 -1.84 -7.39
C TYR A 71 2.72 -0.71 -8.15
N VAL A 72 1.82 -0.01 -7.47
CA VAL A 72 1.20 1.23 -7.97
C VAL A 72 1.46 2.34 -6.97
N ILE A 73 2.08 3.43 -7.42
CA ILE A 73 2.25 4.62 -6.59
C ILE A 73 0.95 5.44 -6.67
N LEU A 74 0.25 5.59 -5.54
CA LEU A 74 -0.99 6.34 -5.45
C LEU A 74 -0.96 7.30 -4.25
N ASN A 75 -0.62 8.56 -4.54
CA ASN A 75 -0.54 9.63 -3.54
C ASN A 75 -1.93 10.16 -3.16
N ASP A 76 -2.67 9.37 -2.37
CA ASP A 76 -3.92 9.78 -1.74
C ASP A 76 -3.75 9.76 -0.21
N LYS A 77 -4.19 10.84 0.45
CA LYS A 77 -4.09 10.95 1.92
C LYS A 77 -4.78 9.78 2.62
N ARG A 78 -5.91 9.30 2.11
CA ARG A 78 -6.72 8.23 2.70
C ARG A 78 -5.93 6.92 2.80
N ILE A 79 -5.04 6.70 1.83
CA ILE A 79 -4.14 5.55 1.76
C ILE A 79 -2.89 5.80 2.63
N ALA A 80 -2.31 7.00 2.56
CA ALA A 80 -1.12 7.34 3.34
C ALA A 80 -1.33 7.27 4.86
N PHE A 81 -2.51 7.63 5.36
CA PHE A 81 -2.84 7.50 6.79
C PHE A 81 -3.10 6.06 7.24
N ASN A 82 -3.13 5.08 6.32
CA ASN A 82 -3.28 3.66 6.65
C ASN A 82 -1.92 2.96 6.91
N LEU A 83 -0.82 3.71 6.91
CA LEU A 83 0.49 3.17 7.23
C LEU A 83 0.52 2.56 8.64
N ASN A 84 0.83 1.27 8.72
CA ASN A 84 1.25 0.68 9.97
C ASN A 84 2.69 1.14 10.26
N THR A 85 2.88 1.89 11.34
CA THR A 85 4.22 2.23 11.83
C THR A 85 4.68 1.22 12.87
N ASN A 86 5.99 1.16 13.11
CA ASN A 86 6.51 0.36 14.22
C ASN A 86 5.96 0.87 15.58
N GLU A 87 5.71 2.18 15.70
CA GLU A 87 5.09 2.75 16.91
C GLU A 87 3.68 2.19 17.12
N ASP A 88 2.88 2.06 16.05
CA ASP A 88 1.55 1.44 16.12
C ASP A 88 1.65 -0.04 16.56
N PHE A 89 2.66 -0.77 16.08
CA PHE A 89 2.90 -2.16 16.49
C PHE A 89 3.33 -2.28 17.95
N GLU A 90 4.25 -1.43 18.42
CA GLU A 90 4.69 -1.41 19.83
C GLU A 90 3.53 -1.05 20.78
N LEU A 91 2.66 -0.11 20.39
CA LEU A 91 1.46 0.22 21.16
C LEU A 91 0.54 -1.00 21.33
N LEU A 92 0.36 -1.81 20.29
CA LEU A 92 -0.46 -3.03 20.36
C LEU A 92 0.15 -4.13 21.25
N ASN A 93 1.48 -4.19 21.36
CA ASN A 93 2.18 -5.19 22.20
C ASN A 93 2.38 -4.75 23.66
N SER A 94 2.01 -3.52 24.00
CA SER A 94 2.13 -2.99 25.36
C SER A 94 0.91 -3.27 26.26
N SER A 95 -0.02 -4.12 25.82
CA SER A 95 -1.23 -4.53 26.55
C SER A 95 -1.06 -5.84 27.33
#